data_AF-A0A4U9W9V8-F1
#
_entry.id   AF-A0A4U9W9V8-F1
#
_cell.length_a   1.000
_cell.length_b   1.000
_cell.length_c   1.000
_cell.angle_alpha   90.00
_cell.angle_beta   90.00
_cell.angle_gamma   90.00
#
_symmetry.space_group_name_H-M   'P 1'
#
loop_
_entity.id
_entity.type
_entity.pdbx_description
1 polymer ?
#
loop_
_entity_poly.entity_id
_entity_poly.type
_entity_poly.pdbx_seq_one_letter_code
_entity_poly.pdbx_strand_id
1 'polypeptide(L)'
;MNSCLYQGVLRHRRFQPKSHHFRYNVFMAWIDLDELDALPSAGIRRNRFAAAAFHDADYPLGTPLKENALDRLQTLTGERPDGRVML
;
A
#
# COMPACT_ATOMS: atom_id res chain seq x y z
N MET A 1 0.17 0.77 -16.41
CA MET A 1 0.47 0.43 -15.02
C MET A 1 0.75 1.73 -14.29
N ASN A 2 -0.16 2.11 -13.39
CA ASN A 2 -0.07 3.28 -12.51
C ASN A 2 0.65 2.94 -11.20
N SER A 3 0.69 1.66 -10.86
CA SER A 3 1.39 1.15 -9.69
C SER A 3 2.91 1.33 -9.82
N CYS A 4 3.58 1.66 -8.72
CA CYS A 4 5.04 1.84 -8.69
C CYS A 4 5.64 1.47 -7.33
N LEU A 5 6.94 1.19 -7.32
CA LEU A 5 7.74 1.03 -6.10
C LEU A 5 8.58 2.30 -5.91
N TYR A 6 8.23 3.07 -4.88
CA TYR A 6 9.06 4.18 -4.44
C TYR A 6 10.21 3.65 -3.61
N GLN A 7 11.38 4.24 -3.81
CA GLN A 7 12.61 3.86 -3.13
C GLN A 7 13.29 5.11 -2.61
N GLY A 8 13.89 5.01 -1.43
CA GLY A 8 14.49 6.14 -0.77
C GLY A 8 15.37 5.75 0.40
N VAL A 9 15.93 6.76 1.06
CA VAL A 9 16.76 6.59 2.24
C VAL A 9 16.07 7.26 3.42
N LEU A 10 15.71 6.47 4.41
CA LEU A 10 15.10 6.96 5.63
C LEU A 10 16.21 7.24 6.65
N ARG A 11 16.16 8.43 7.27
CA ARG A 11 17.05 8.82 8.37
C ARG A 11 16.25 8.91 9.65
N HIS A 12 16.62 8.09 10.64
CA HIS A 12 16.17 8.31 12.02
C HIS A 12 17.20 9.15 12.77
N ARG A 13 16.71 10.09 13.59
CA ARG A 13 17.54 10.87 14.50
C ARG A 13 16.80 11.09 15.81
N ARG A 14 17.39 10.60 16.90
CA ARG A 14 17.00 10.90 18.27
C ARG A 14 17.98 11.92 18.85
N PHE A 15 17.46 13.00 19.43
CA PHE A 15 18.28 14.08 19.98
C PHE A 15 18.59 13.89 21.48
N GLN A 16 17.66 13.32 22.26
CA GLN A 16 17.80 13.13 23.71
C GLN A 16 17.18 11.80 24.18
N PRO A 17 17.62 11.25 25.34
CA PRO A 17 18.71 11.75 26.20
C PRO A 17 20.11 11.49 25.64
N LYS A 18 20.27 10.50 24.75
CA LYS A 18 21.50 10.27 23.98
C LYS A 18 21.24 10.50 22.49
N SER A 19 22.22 11.08 21.81
CA SER A 19 22.13 11.26 20.36
C SER A 19 22.34 9.93 19.65
N HIS A 20 21.35 9.51 18.87
CA HIS A 20 21.44 8.36 17.98
C HIS A 20 20.96 8.78 16.61
N HIS A 21 21.68 8.39 15.57
CA HIS A 21 21.18 8.52 14.21
C HIS A 21 21.60 7.32 13.38
N PHE A 22 20.72 6.90 12.48
CA PHE A 22 21.03 5.88 11.51
C PHE A 22 20.25 6.15 10.22
N ARG A 23 20.77 5.61 9.12
CA ARG A 23 20.20 5.74 7.78
C ARG A 23 20.12 4.35 7.18
N TYR A 24 19.02 4.06 6.49
CA TYR A 24 18.85 2.80 5.79
C TYR A 24 17.98 2.99 4.56
N ASN A 25 18.12 2.08 3.59
CA ASN A 25 17.30 2.06 2.39
C ASN A 25 15.92 1.52 2.73
N VAL A 26 14.90 2.17 2.20
CA VAL A 26 13.51 1.76 2.33
C VAL A 26 12.85 1.80 0.96
N PHE A 27 11.82 0.99 0.78
CA PHE A 27 10.91 1.10 -0.34
C PHE A 27 9.47 1.14 0.17
N MET A 28 8.58 1.74 -0.60
CA MET A 28 7.14 1.72 -0.37
C MET A 28 6.44 1.39 -1.68
N ALA A 29 5.49 0.46 -1.62
CA ALA A 29 4.63 0.18 -2.75
C ALA A 29 3.54 1.25 -2.82
N TRP A 30 3.22 1.66 -4.05
CA TRP A 30 2.08 2.49 -4.38
C TRP A 30 1.27 1.75 -5.43
N ILE A 31 0.22 1.07 -4.98
CA ILE A 31 -0.52 0.09 -5.76
C ILE A 31 -1.88 0.65 -6.11
N ASP A 32 -2.20 0.66 -7.39
CA ASP A 32 -3.56 0.94 -7.87
C ASP A 32 -4.43 -0.30 -7.64
N LEU A 33 -5.53 -0.16 -6.89
CA LEU A 33 -6.41 -1.28 -6.60
C LEU A 33 -7.13 -1.82 -7.84
N ASP A 34 -7.22 -1.04 -8.91
CA ASP A 34 -7.73 -1.54 -10.20
C ASP A 34 -6.73 -2.45 -10.92
N GLU A 35 -5.46 -2.48 -10.50
CA GLU A 35 -4.38 -3.23 -11.14
C GLU A 35 -3.97 -4.51 -10.37
N LEU A 36 -4.71 -4.91 -9.34
CA LEU A 36 -4.37 -6.08 -8.51
C LEU A 36 -4.18 -7.37 -9.31
N ASP A 37 -4.99 -7.58 -10.35
CA ASP A 37 -4.88 -8.77 -11.21
C ASP A 37 -3.70 -8.71 -12.19
N ALA A 38 -3.14 -7.52 -12.42
CA ALA A 38 -1.95 -7.32 -13.24
C ALA A 38 -0.64 -7.42 -12.44
N LEU A 39 -0.68 -7.37 -11.11
CA LEU A 39 0.49 -7.48 -10.22
C LEU A 39 1.41 -8.69 -10.49
N PRO A 40 0.91 -9.88 -10.87
CA PRO A 40 1.77 -11.02 -11.18
C PRO A 40 2.76 -10.76 -12.32
N SER A 41 2.43 -9.85 -13.26
CA SER A 41 3.35 -9.45 -14.33
C SER A 41 4.56 -8.67 -13.82
N ALA A 42 4.44 -8.01 -12.67
CA ALA A 42 5.51 -7.32 -11.95
C ALA A 42 6.20 -8.22 -10.89
N GLY A 43 5.89 -9.52 -10.87
CA GLY A 43 6.47 -10.48 -9.92
C GLY A 43 5.82 -10.50 -8.54
N ILE A 44 4.73 -9.75 -8.32
CA ILE A 44 3.97 -9.74 -7.06
C ILE A 44 2.79 -10.70 -7.20
N ARG A 45 2.77 -11.79 -6.44
CA ARG A 45 1.68 -12.78 -6.51
C ARG A 45 0.49 -12.35 -5.65
N ARG A 46 -0.73 -12.64 -6.11
CA ARG A 46 -1.95 -12.39 -5.33
C ARG A 46 -2.41 -13.66 -4.62
N ASN A 47 -2.68 -13.57 -3.32
CA ASN A 47 -3.19 -14.63 -2.45
C ASN A 47 -2.39 -15.95 -2.51
N ARG A 48 -1.09 -15.88 -2.79
CA ARG A 48 -0.19 -17.05 -2.90
C ARG A 48 1.21 -16.71 -2.41
N PHE A 49 1.88 -17.68 -1.79
CA PHE A 49 3.25 -17.54 -1.32
C PHE A 49 4.23 -17.22 -2.46
N ALA A 50 5.05 -16.18 -2.26
CA ALA A 50 6.11 -15.73 -3.16
C ALA A 50 7.08 -14.81 -2.42
N ALA A 51 8.18 -14.42 -3.07
CA ALA A 51 9.11 -13.43 -2.52
C ALA A 51 8.45 -12.06 -2.27
N ALA A 52 7.45 -11.71 -3.08
CA ALA A 52 6.54 -10.60 -2.85
C ALA A 52 5.11 -11.07 -3.15
N ALA A 53 4.21 -10.87 -2.19
CA ALA A 53 2.82 -11.27 -2.33
C ALA A 53 1.86 -10.22 -1.74
N PHE A 54 0.72 -10.05 -2.40
CA PHE A 54 -0.41 -9.28 -1.93
C PHE A 54 -1.48 -10.25 -1.43
N HIS A 55 -1.87 -10.16 -0.17
CA HIS A 55 -2.92 -10.99 0.40
C HIS A 55 -4.13 -10.12 0.71
N ASP A 56 -5.27 -10.43 0.10
CA ASP A 56 -6.52 -9.70 0.32
C ASP A 56 -6.93 -9.73 1.81
N ALA A 57 -6.58 -10.82 2.52
CA ALA A 57 -6.86 -11.01 3.95
C ALA A 57 -6.07 -10.07 4.88
N ASP A 58 -4.99 -9.45 4.41
CA ASP A 58 -4.23 -8.48 5.20
C ASP A 58 -4.96 -7.14 5.33
N TYR A 59 -6.00 -6.92 4.52
CA TYR A 59 -6.74 -5.67 4.45
C TYR A 59 -8.10 -5.80 5.15
N PRO A 60 -8.40 -4.93 6.13
CA PRO A 60 -9.53 -5.10 7.05
C PRO A 60 -10.91 -4.93 6.40
N LEU A 61 -10.96 -4.41 5.17
CA LEU A 61 -12.20 -4.18 4.44
C LEU A 61 -12.58 -5.36 3.55
N GLY A 62 -11.74 -6.39 3.41
CA GLY A 62 -12.02 -7.57 2.59
C GLY A 62 -12.07 -7.29 1.09
N THR A 63 -12.63 -8.22 0.31
CA THR A 63 -12.71 -8.15 -1.16
C THR A 63 -14.16 -7.96 -1.61
N PRO A 64 -14.47 -7.06 -2.56
CA PRO A 64 -13.57 -6.17 -3.30
C PRO A 64 -13.09 -4.97 -2.48
N LEU A 65 -11.77 -4.87 -2.30
CA LEU A 65 -11.16 -3.89 -1.38
C LEU A 65 -11.45 -2.44 -1.76
N LYS A 66 -11.40 -2.13 -3.06
CA LYS A 66 -11.68 -0.79 -3.58
C LYS A 66 -13.11 -0.36 -3.27
N GLU A 67 -14.10 -1.17 -3.63
CA GLU A 67 -15.51 -0.84 -3.39
C GLU A 67 -15.81 -0.71 -1.90
N ASN A 68 -15.32 -1.65 -1.08
CA ASN A 68 -15.51 -1.58 0.37
C ASN A 68 -14.86 -0.33 1.00
N ALA A 69 -13.73 0.14 0.44
CA ALA A 69 -13.10 1.40 0.85
C ALA A 69 -13.94 2.62 0.45
N LEU A 70 -14.48 2.64 -0.77
CA LEU A 70 -15.35 3.73 -1.25
C LEU A 70 -16.68 3.78 -0.48
N ASP A 71 -17.29 2.63 -0.22
CA ASP A 71 -18.50 2.51 0.62
C ASP A 71 -18.23 3.03 2.04
N ARG A 72 -17.06 2.70 2.60
CA ARG A 72 -16.67 3.15 3.93
C ARG A 72 -16.43 4.65 3.96
N LEU A 73 -15.80 5.22 2.95
CA LEU A 73 -15.62 6.67 2.81
C LEU A 73 -16.97 7.37 2.75
N GLN A 74 -17.87 6.92 1.87
CA GLN A 74 -19.21 7.49 1.75
C GLN A 74 -19.98 7.46 3.07
N THR A 75 -19.86 6.36 3.83
CA THR A 75 -20.49 6.24 5.15
C THR A 75 -19.92 7.25 6.17
N LEU A 76 -18.62 7.56 6.09
CA LEU A 76 -17.93 8.42 7.06
C LEU A 76 -17.98 9.91 6.68
N THR A 77 -18.00 10.24 5.39
CA THR A 77 -17.88 11.62 4.90
C THR A 77 -19.12 12.12 4.16
N GLY A 78 -20.04 11.22 3.75
CA GLY A 78 -21.18 11.55 2.90
C GLY A 78 -20.84 11.69 1.41
N GLU A 79 -19.56 11.60 1.06
CA GLU A 79 -19.07 11.74 -0.32
C GLU A 79 -18.49 10.44 -0.83
N ARG A 80 -18.79 10.09 -2.09
CA ARG A 80 -18.17 8.96 -2.80
C ARG A 80 -17.33 9.51 -3.97
N PRO A 81 -16.00 9.58 -3.81
CA PRO A 81 -15.13 10.01 -4.91
C PRO A 81 -15.09 8.96 -6.03
N ASP A 82 -15.07 9.42 -7.28
CA ASP A 82 -14.91 8.56 -8.47
C ASP A 82 -13.43 8.33 -8.85
N GLY A 83 -12.52 8.66 -7.93
CA GLY A 83 -11.08 8.58 -8.14
C GLY A 83 -10.52 7.16 -8.04
N ARG A 84 -9.25 7.02 -8.42
CA ARG A 84 -8.47 5.81 -8.16
C ARG A 84 -8.24 5.66 -6.66
N VAL A 85 -8.30 4.41 -6.18
CA VAL A 85 -7.95 4.07 -4.81
C VAL A 85 -6.55 3.46 -4.84
N MET A 86 -5.61 4.18 -4.22
CA MET A 86 -4.21 3.81 -4.16
C MET A 86 -3.86 3.29 -2.77
N LEU A 87 -2.95 2.33 -2.70
CA LEU A 87 -2.47 1.71 -1.47
C LEU A 87 -0.96 1.84 -1.32
#